data_AF-A0A1I7CJV2-F1
#
_entry.id   AF-A0A1I7CJV2-F1
#
_cell.length_a   1.000
_cell.length_b   1.000
_cell.length_c   1.000
_cell.angle_alpha   90.00
_cell.angle_beta   90.00
_cell.angle_gamma   90.00
#
_symmetry.space_group_name_H-M   'P 1'
#
loop_
_entity.id
_entity.type
_entity.pdbx_description
1 polymer ?
#
loop_
_entity_poly.entity_id
_entity_poly.type
_entity_poly.pdbx_seq_one_letter_code
_entity_poly.pdbx_strand_id
1 'polypeptide(L)'
;MDMGCISQFLGSLHGPAVRTALSVRSPCLDGATVPALALHPMVDVERFRILLHEERDRKLALLPALRGDIAGVSAARRDSNVDDEHDPEGSTIAFELSQASALLEQSRAGLAQIDAALGRMEHGTYGICEVCGAAIPDGRLEARPWTPYCIQHAAGRA
;
A
#
# COMPACT_ATOMS: atom_id res chain seq x y z
N MET A 1 23.80 -68.11 36.92
CA MET A 1 23.69 -67.38 38.19
C MET A 1 23.00 -66.07 37.84
N ASP A 2 21.70 -65.82 37.91
CA ASP A 2 20.45 -66.44 38.42
C ASP A 2 19.35 -65.72 37.59
N MET A 3 18.35 -66.32 36.95
CA MET A 3 17.21 -67.11 37.45
C MET A 3 16.37 -66.41 38.55
N GLY A 4 15.33 -65.69 38.14
CA GLY A 4 14.25 -65.20 39.00
C GLY A 4 13.14 -64.52 38.17
N CYS A 5 12.19 -65.28 37.64
CA CYS A 5 10.83 -65.50 38.16
C CYS A 5 9.82 -64.33 37.99
N ILE A 6 9.18 -64.34 36.83
CA ILE A 6 7.73 -64.25 36.51
C ILE A 6 6.75 -64.15 37.72
N SER A 7 5.78 -63.21 37.66
CA SER A 7 4.32 -63.39 37.90
C SER A 7 3.63 -62.01 37.95
N GLN A 8 2.92 -61.54 36.92
CA GLN A 8 1.50 -61.75 36.61
C GLN A 8 0.46 -61.40 37.71
N PHE A 9 -0.36 -60.40 37.35
CA PHE A 9 -1.84 -60.34 37.40
C PHE A 9 -2.61 -59.86 38.66
N LEU A 10 -3.49 -58.88 38.38
CA LEU A 10 -4.84 -58.63 38.92
C LEU A 10 -5.01 -57.76 40.17
N GLY A 11 -5.22 -56.46 39.94
CA GLY A 11 -6.03 -55.59 40.81
C GLY A 11 -7.13 -54.94 39.96
N SER A 12 -8.38 -55.31 40.22
CA SER A 12 -9.58 -54.86 39.50
C SER A 12 -10.30 -53.77 40.31
N LEU A 13 -10.63 -52.67 39.62
CA LEU A 13 -11.77 -51.73 39.82
C LEU A 13 -11.84 -50.88 41.09
N HIS A 14 -11.99 -49.55 40.93
CA HIS A 14 -13.10 -48.68 41.41
C HIS A 14 -12.81 -47.21 41.01
N GLY A 15 -13.79 -46.50 40.42
CA GLY A 15 -13.69 -45.09 39.95
C GLY A 15 -13.61 -44.03 41.08
N PRO A 16 -13.85 -42.70 40.85
CA PRO A 16 -14.48 -42.04 39.69
C PRO A 16 -13.61 -40.95 39.03
N ALA A 17 -14.11 -40.47 37.89
CA ALA A 17 -13.52 -39.46 37.02
C ALA A 17 -13.06 -38.18 37.74
N VAL A 18 -11.79 -37.81 37.51
CA VAL A 18 -11.31 -36.44 37.70
C VAL A 18 -10.71 -35.98 36.37
N ARG A 19 -11.48 -35.15 35.65
CA ARG A 19 -11.03 -34.39 34.47
C ARG A 19 -10.13 -33.26 34.97
N THR A 20 -8.82 -33.32 34.75
CA THR A 20 -8.02 -32.09 34.70
C THR A 20 -6.76 -32.23 33.83
N ALA A 21 -6.72 -31.39 32.79
CA ALA A 21 -5.58 -30.84 32.07
C ALA A 21 -4.43 -31.78 31.67
N LEU A 22 -4.54 -32.37 30.48
CA LEU A 22 -3.37 -32.70 29.68
C LEU A 22 -2.73 -31.38 29.24
N SER A 23 -1.70 -30.94 29.97
CA SER A 23 -0.83 -29.84 29.55
C SER A 23 -0.07 -30.29 28.31
N VAL A 24 -0.59 -29.95 27.13
CA VAL A 24 0.20 -30.01 25.91
C VAL A 24 1.16 -28.84 25.97
N ARG A 25 2.42 -29.12 26.31
CA ARG A 25 3.51 -28.18 26.09
C ARG A 25 3.61 -27.96 24.59
N SER A 26 3.07 -26.83 24.11
CA SER A 26 3.39 -26.33 22.78
C SER A 26 4.90 -26.11 22.70
N PRO A 27 5.62 -26.73 21.76
CA PRO A 27 7.01 -26.38 21.54
C PRO A 27 7.08 -24.95 20.99
N CYS A 28 7.95 -24.14 21.60
CA CYS A 28 8.36 -22.84 21.12
C CYS A 28 8.93 -23.00 19.70
N LEU A 29 8.17 -22.56 18.70
CA LEU A 29 8.69 -22.40 17.35
C LEU A 29 9.39 -21.04 17.30
N ASP A 30 10.66 -21.03 17.70
CA ASP A 30 11.56 -19.93 17.45
C ASP A 30 11.86 -19.87 15.95
N GLY A 31 11.42 -18.79 15.30
CA GLY A 31 12.14 -18.19 14.17
C GLY A 31 12.19 -18.97 12.85
N ALA A 32 11.15 -19.71 12.48
CA ALA A 32 11.03 -20.19 11.10
C ALA A 32 10.64 -19.02 10.18
N THR A 33 11.62 -18.51 9.42
CA THR A 33 11.48 -17.66 8.25
C THR A 33 10.33 -18.17 7.38
N VAL A 34 9.18 -17.49 7.41
CA VAL A 34 8.19 -17.68 6.36
C VAL A 34 8.74 -17.04 5.09
N PRO A 35 9.03 -17.79 4.02
CA PRO A 35 9.39 -17.16 2.76
C PRO A 35 8.20 -16.29 2.35
N ALA A 36 8.47 -15.05 1.93
CA ALA A 36 7.49 -14.06 1.46
C ALA A 36 6.61 -14.53 0.26
N LEU A 37 6.73 -15.80 -0.14
CA LEU A 37 6.13 -16.38 -1.33
C LEU A 37 4.79 -17.12 -1.09
N ALA A 38 4.29 -17.20 0.15
CA ALA A 38 3.12 -18.04 0.47
C ALA A 38 1.89 -17.30 1.07
N LEU A 39 1.69 -16.02 0.74
CA LEU A 39 0.42 -15.29 0.93
C LEU A 39 -0.03 -14.51 -0.33
N HIS A 40 0.62 -14.77 -1.47
CA HIS A 40 0.39 -14.11 -2.76
C HIS A 40 -0.76 -14.65 -3.65
N PRO A 41 -1.85 -15.31 -3.18
CA PRO A 41 -3.00 -15.60 -4.05
C PRO A 41 -4.26 -14.72 -3.82
N MET A 42 -4.16 -13.48 -3.30
CA MET A 42 -5.37 -12.63 -3.10
C MET A 42 -5.42 -11.33 -3.91
N VAL A 43 -4.28 -10.81 -4.37
CA VAL A 43 -4.22 -9.59 -5.19
C VAL A 43 -3.87 -10.00 -6.62
N ASP A 44 -4.76 -9.75 -7.56
CA ASP A 44 -4.47 -9.91 -8.99
C ASP A 44 -3.51 -8.80 -9.43
N VAL A 45 -2.21 -9.07 -9.28
CA VAL A 45 -1.14 -8.11 -9.58
C VAL A 45 -1.17 -7.71 -11.06
N GLU A 46 -1.55 -8.62 -11.96
CA GLU A 46 -1.59 -8.33 -13.40
C GLU A 46 -2.73 -7.36 -13.75
N ARG A 47 -3.92 -7.55 -13.17
CA ARG A 47 -5.02 -6.58 -13.26
C ARG A 47 -4.57 -5.18 -12.87
N PHE A 48 -3.90 -5.05 -11.72
CA PHE A 48 -3.45 -3.74 -11.25
C PHE A 48 -2.29 -3.17 -12.08
N ARG A 49 -1.41 -4.02 -12.64
CA ARG A 49 -0.33 -3.58 -13.52
C ARG A 49 -0.88 -2.88 -14.75
N ILE A 50 -1.88 -3.48 -15.41
CA ILE A 50 -2.55 -2.88 -16.57
C ILE A 50 -3.15 -1.52 -16.19
N LEU A 51 -3.93 -1.46 -15.10
CA LEU A 51 -4.56 -0.22 -14.63
C LEU A 51 -3.54 0.88 -14.31
N LEU A 52 -2.41 0.54 -13.68
CA LEU A 52 -1.37 1.50 -13.35
C LEU A 52 -0.66 2.02 -14.59
N HIS A 53 -0.40 1.18 -15.60
CA HIS A 53 0.16 1.63 -16.87
C HIS A 53 -0.78 2.58 -17.61
N GLU A 54 -2.08 2.27 -17.67
CA GLU A 54 -3.07 3.17 -18.29
C GLU A 54 -3.16 4.52 -17.58
N GLU A 55 -3.16 4.54 -16.24
CA GLU A 55 -3.14 5.80 -15.48
C GLU A 55 -1.82 6.56 -15.67
N ARG A 56 -0.69 5.86 -15.73
CA ARG A 56 0.62 6.45 -16.01
C ARG A 56 0.62 7.16 -17.36
N ASP A 57 0.15 6.49 -18.40
CA ASP A 57 0.12 7.01 -19.76
C ASP A 57 -0.83 8.21 -19.86
N ARG A 58 -2.00 8.16 -19.20
CA ARG A 58 -2.91 9.30 -19.09
C ARG A 58 -2.23 10.51 -18.44
N LYS A 59 -1.50 10.32 -17.34
CA LYS A 59 -0.78 11.43 -16.68
C LYS A 59 0.36 11.97 -17.54
N LEU A 60 1.11 11.10 -18.21
CA LEU A 60 2.18 11.52 -19.12
C LEU A 60 1.66 12.33 -20.30
N ALA A 61 0.46 12.00 -20.82
CA ALA A 61 -0.20 12.78 -21.85
C ALA A 61 -0.74 14.13 -21.33
N LEU A 62 -1.20 14.20 -20.08
CA LEU A 62 -1.74 15.42 -19.46
C LEU A 62 -0.66 16.45 -19.09
N LEU A 63 0.49 16.00 -18.59
CA LEU A 63 1.53 16.89 -18.04
C LEU A 63 2.04 17.96 -19.03
N PRO A 64 2.28 17.67 -20.32
CA PRO A 64 2.67 18.68 -21.31
C PRO A 64 1.60 19.76 -21.51
N ALA A 65 0.32 19.40 -21.52
CA ALA A 65 -0.78 20.35 -21.68
C ALA A 65 -0.81 21.36 -20.52
N LEU A 66 -0.77 20.87 -19.27
CA LEU A 66 -0.73 21.73 -18.08
C LEU A 66 0.48 22.67 -18.06
N ARG A 67 1.64 22.19 -18.52
CA ARG A 67 2.85 23.03 -18.67
C ARG A 67 2.66 24.12 -19.73
N GLY A 68 2.00 23.77 -20.83
CA GLY A 68 1.65 24.71 -21.90
C GLY A 68 0.72 25.81 -21.40
N ASP A 69 -0.33 25.46 -20.67
CA ASP A 69 -1.29 26.42 -20.11
C ASP A 69 -0.60 27.43 -19.18
N ILE A 70 0.24 26.94 -18.25
CA ILE A 70 1.03 27.78 -17.35
C ILE A 70 1.95 28.72 -18.15
N ALA A 71 2.63 28.21 -19.17
CA ALA A 71 3.53 29.01 -19.99
C ALA A 71 2.77 30.09 -20.77
N GLY A 72 1.61 29.76 -21.33
CA GLY A 72 0.74 30.68 -22.06
C GLY A 72 0.22 31.82 -21.18
N VAL A 73 -0.36 31.48 -20.03
CA VAL A 73 -0.85 32.47 -19.06
C VAL A 73 0.29 33.37 -18.54
N SER A 74 1.45 32.79 -18.24
CA SER A 74 2.62 33.54 -17.79
C SER A 74 3.17 34.47 -18.87
N ALA A 75 3.13 34.07 -20.14
CA ALA A 75 3.54 34.92 -21.26
C ALA A 75 2.57 36.08 -21.46
N ALA A 76 1.26 35.82 -21.43
CA ALA A 76 0.22 36.84 -21.56
C ALA A 76 0.39 37.97 -20.54
N ARG A 77 0.72 37.63 -19.28
CA ARG A 77 0.99 38.65 -18.25
C ARG A 77 2.22 39.50 -18.49
N ARG A 78 3.28 38.91 -19.02
CA ARG A 78 4.51 39.65 -19.30
C ARG A 78 4.31 40.66 -20.43
N ASP A 79 3.49 40.30 -21.41
CA ASP A 79 3.20 41.14 -22.58
C ASP A 79 2.24 42.29 -22.24
N SER A 80 1.34 42.10 -21.27
CA SER A 80 0.30 43.08 -20.92
C SER A 80 0.76 44.31 -20.12
N ASN A 81 2.07 44.53 -19.90
CA ASN A 81 2.66 45.70 -19.21
C ASN A 81 1.86 46.17 -17.96
N VAL A 82 1.48 45.23 -17.10
CA VAL A 82 0.62 45.47 -15.92
C VAL A 82 1.46 46.02 -14.77
N ASP A 83 1.92 47.27 -14.91
CA ASP A 83 2.48 48.08 -13.81
C ASP A 83 1.40 48.94 -13.15
N ASP A 84 0.12 48.68 -13.44
CA ASP A 84 -1.01 49.34 -12.81
C ASP A 84 -1.43 48.54 -11.57
N GLU A 85 -1.04 49.02 -10.39
CA GLU A 85 -1.31 48.44 -9.07
C GLU A 85 -2.81 48.34 -8.73
N HIS A 86 -3.69 48.80 -9.62
CA HIS A 86 -5.14 48.74 -9.51
C HIS A 86 -5.83 47.94 -10.62
N ASP A 87 -5.10 47.13 -11.40
CA ASP A 87 -5.73 46.24 -12.38
C ASP A 87 -6.44 45.04 -11.70
N PRO A 88 -7.78 44.96 -11.75
CA PRO A 88 -8.51 43.81 -11.23
C PRO A 88 -8.15 42.51 -11.97
N GLU A 89 -7.74 42.57 -13.25
CA GLU A 89 -7.41 41.39 -14.06
C GLU A 89 -6.10 40.74 -13.59
N GLY A 90 -5.11 41.51 -13.14
CA GLY A 90 -3.87 40.98 -12.56
C GLY A 90 -4.09 39.97 -11.41
N SER A 91 -5.14 40.21 -10.59
CA SER A 91 -5.55 39.31 -9.51
C SER A 91 -6.20 38.02 -10.01
N THR A 92 -7.03 38.11 -11.05
CA THR A 92 -7.67 36.95 -11.71
C THR A 92 -6.63 36.05 -12.35
N ILE A 93 -5.69 36.63 -13.10
CA ILE A 93 -4.65 35.84 -13.75
C ILE A 93 -3.75 35.20 -12.67
N ALA A 94 -3.48 35.89 -11.54
CA ALA A 94 -2.75 35.37 -10.37
C ALA A 94 -3.35 34.07 -9.87
N PHE A 95 -4.66 34.10 -9.66
CA PHE A 95 -5.45 32.96 -9.24
C PHE A 95 -5.41 31.82 -10.26
N GLU A 96 -5.62 32.08 -11.56
CA GLU A 96 -5.57 31.06 -12.62
C GLU A 96 -4.21 30.35 -12.68
N LEU A 97 -3.11 31.11 -12.62
CA LEU A 97 -1.76 30.54 -12.61
C LEU A 97 -1.54 29.65 -11.38
N SER A 98 -2.02 30.07 -10.21
CA SER A 98 -1.92 29.29 -8.98
C SER A 98 -2.67 27.96 -9.09
N GLN A 99 -3.87 27.97 -9.69
CA GLN A 99 -4.68 26.78 -9.88
C GLN A 99 -4.02 25.80 -10.86
N ALA A 100 -3.56 26.31 -12.00
CA ALA A 100 -2.88 25.50 -13.01
C ALA A 100 -1.58 24.88 -12.44
N SER A 101 -0.83 25.65 -11.65
CA SER A 101 0.39 25.17 -10.98
C SER A 101 0.09 24.09 -9.95
N ALA A 102 -0.97 24.25 -9.15
CA ALA A 102 -1.39 23.25 -8.17
C ALA A 102 -1.80 21.94 -8.85
N LEU A 103 -2.54 22.01 -9.97
CA LEU A 103 -2.94 20.84 -10.74
C LEU A 103 -1.74 20.12 -11.38
N LEU A 104 -0.77 20.87 -11.91
CA LEU A 104 0.49 20.32 -12.42
C LEU A 104 1.24 19.56 -11.33
N GLU A 105 1.38 20.16 -10.15
CA GLU A 105 2.11 19.53 -9.04
C GLU A 105 1.40 18.28 -8.52
N GLN A 106 0.07 18.35 -8.34
CA GLN A 106 -0.73 17.17 -7.98
C GLN A 106 -0.59 16.04 -9.02
N SER A 107 -0.59 16.37 -10.31
CA SER A 107 -0.43 15.39 -11.39
C SER A 107 0.96 14.74 -11.37
N ARG A 108 2.03 15.51 -11.11
CA ARG A 108 3.39 14.99 -10.95
C ARG A 108 3.52 14.08 -9.74
N ALA A 109 2.99 14.50 -8.59
CA ALA A 109 2.98 13.69 -7.38
C ALA A 109 2.21 12.38 -7.59
N GLY A 110 1.08 12.42 -8.31
CA GLY A 110 0.32 11.24 -8.69
C GLY A 110 1.12 10.29 -9.60
N LEU A 111 1.83 10.83 -10.60
CA LEU A 111 2.70 10.03 -11.48
C LEU A 111 3.81 9.34 -10.70
N ALA A 112 4.48 10.06 -9.80
CA ALA A 112 5.51 9.48 -8.94
C ALA A 112 4.99 8.34 -8.05
N GLN A 113 3.76 8.47 -7.52
CA GLN A 113 3.12 7.39 -6.75
C GLN A 113 2.86 6.14 -7.61
N ILE A 114 2.47 6.32 -8.87
CA ILE A 114 2.24 5.21 -9.81
C ILE A 114 3.55 4.53 -10.17
N ASP A 115 4.60 5.29 -10.50
CA ASP A 115 5.92 4.73 -10.79
C ASP A 115 6.46 3.95 -9.58
N ALA A 116 6.28 4.46 -8.35
CA ALA A 116 6.65 3.74 -7.13
C ALA A 116 5.84 2.43 -6.96
N ALA A 117 4.55 2.43 -7.29
CA ALA A 117 3.71 1.24 -7.22
C ALA A 117 4.12 0.18 -8.23
N LEU A 118 4.44 0.58 -9.47
CA LEU A 118 5.01 -0.31 -10.48
C LEU A 118 6.35 -0.89 -10.00
N GLY A 119 7.22 -0.06 -9.41
CA GLY A 119 8.44 -0.52 -8.76
C GLY A 119 8.18 -1.57 -7.67
N ARG A 120 7.16 -1.39 -6.82
CA ARG A 120 6.79 -2.43 -5.83
C ARG A 120 6.33 -3.74 -6.47
N MET A 121 5.70 -3.69 -7.64
CA MET A 121 5.32 -4.90 -8.38
C MET A 121 6.53 -5.65 -8.90
N GLU A 122 7.57 -4.95 -9.35
CA GLU A 122 8.84 -5.55 -9.79
C GLU A 122 9.59 -6.21 -8.63
N HIS A 123 9.55 -5.60 -7.44
CA HIS A 123 10.18 -6.14 -6.23
C HIS A 123 9.33 -7.21 -5.52
N GLY A 124 8.11 -7.49 -5.98
CA GLY A 124 7.21 -8.46 -5.35
C GLY A 124 6.66 -8.01 -3.99
N THR A 125 6.62 -6.71 -3.71
CA THR A 125 6.11 -6.11 -2.46
C THR A 125 4.78 -5.37 -2.64
N TYR A 126 4.21 -5.41 -3.84
CA TYR A 126 2.92 -4.78 -4.12
C TYR A 126 1.79 -5.42 -3.29
N GLY A 127 0.88 -4.59 -2.79
CA GLY A 127 -0.21 -5.03 -1.92
C GLY A 127 0.19 -5.22 -0.45
N ILE A 128 1.41 -4.84 -0.05
CA ILE A 128 1.87 -4.87 1.33
C ILE A 128 2.05 -3.45 1.86
N CYS A 129 1.58 -3.18 3.08
CA CYS A 129 1.75 -1.88 3.71
C CYS A 129 3.21 -1.62 4.06
N GLU A 130 3.78 -0.50 3.61
CA GLU A 130 5.18 -0.13 3.86
C GLU A 130 5.50 0.12 5.35
N VAL A 131 4.48 0.36 6.19
CA VAL A 131 4.66 0.66 7.63
C VAL A 131 4.57 -0.59 8.50
N CYS A 132 3.49 -1.37 8.38
CA CYS A 132 3.27 -2.53 9.26
C CYS A 132 3.48 -3.89 8.59
N GLY A 133 3.77 -3.95 7.29
CA GLY A 133 3.92 -5.20 6.55
C GLY A 133 2.64 -6.01 6.38
N ALA A 134 1.48 -5.50 6.79
CA ALA A 134 0.20 -6.17 6.60
C ALA A 134 -0.29 -6.06 5.16
N ALA A 135 -1.05 -7.05 4.70
CA ALA A 135 -1.71 -7.02 3.39
C ALA A 135 -2.69 -5.83 3.29
N ILE A 136 -2.64 -5.13 2.16
CA ILE A 136 -3.57 -4.06 1.83
C ILE A 136 -4.85 -4.70 1.27
N PRO A 137 -6.04 -4.40 1.81
CA PRO A 137 -7.29 -4.95 1.31
C PRO A 137 -7.52 -4.64 -0.17
N ASP A 138 -8.03 -5.60 -0.94
CA ASP A 138 -8.22 -5.45 -2.40
C ASP A 138 -9.11 -4.24 -2.74
N GLY A 139 -10.24 -4.06 -2.06
CA GLY A 139 -11.13 -2.90 -2.28
C GLY A 139 -10.46 -1.53 -2.06
N ARG A 140 -9.36 -1.49 -1.31
CA ARG A 140 -8.54 -0.28 -1.18
C ARG A 140 -7.59 -0.10 -2.36
N LEU A 141 -7.01 -1.17 -2.88
CA LEU A 141 -6.23 -1.15 -4.12
C LEU A 141 -7.11 -0.84 -5.33
N GLU A 142 -8.36 -1.30 -5.34
CA GLU A 142 -9.36 -0.93 -6.35
C GLU A 142 -9.67 0.57 -6.31
N ALA A 143 -9.83 1.15 -5.12
CA ALA A 143 -10.07 2.59 -4.98
C ALA A 143 -8.83 3.44 -5.26
N ARG A 144 -7.64 2.96 -4.90
CA ARG A 144 -6.37 3.70 -5.05
C ARG A 144 -5.18 2.73 -5.24
N PRO A 145 -4.91 2.28 -6.47
CA PRO A 145 -3.97 1.19 -6.73
C PRO A 145 -2.51 1.55 -6.43
N TRP A 146 -2.15 2.83 -6.50
CA TRP A 146 -0.80 3.28 -6.17
C TRP A 146 -0.51 3.39 -4.67
N THR A 147 -1.47 3.11 -3.78
CA THR A 147 -1.29 3.32 -2.33
C THR A 147 -0.22 2.40 -1.74
N PRO A 148 0.74 2.94 -0.96
CA PRO A 148 1.71 2.13 -0.22
C PRO A 148 1.22 1.68 1.17
N TYR A 149 0.02 2.11 1.59
CA TYR A 149 -0.41 2.02 2.98
C TYR A 149 -1.75 1.31 3.13
N CYS A 150 -1.94 0.63 4.27
CA CYS A 150 -3.24 0.11 4.70
C CYS A 150 -4.16 1.24 5.21
N ILE A 151 -5.41 0.89 5.55
CA ILE A 151 -6.43 1.86 5.99
C ILE A 151 -6.01 2.62 7.27
N GLN A 152 -5.33 1.96 8.21
CA GLN A 152 -4.92 2.59 9.48
C GLN A 152 -3.85 3.65 9.24
N HIS A 153 -2.72 3.28 8.62
CA HIS A 153 -1.60 4.19 8.38
C HIS A 153 -1.95 5.31 7.40
N ALA A 154 -2.81 5.06 6.42
CA ALA A 154 -3.28 6.12 5.54
C ALA A 154 -4.22 7.13 6.21
N ALA A 155 -4.91 6.73 7.28
CA ALA A 155 -5.71 7.62 8.10
C ALA A 155 -4.89 8.32 9.20
N GLY A 156 -3.56 8.12 9.24
CA GLY A 156 -2.69 8.67 10.28
C GLY A 156 -2.83 8.00 11.65
N ARG A 157 -3.45 6.81 11.69
CA ARG A 157 -3.53 5.99 12.92
C ARG A 157 -2.29 5.10 12.97
N ALA A 158 -1.36 5.45 13.87
CA ALA A 158 -0.18 4.67 14.23
C ALA A 158 -0.54 3.56 15.23
#